data_AF-A0A2U1N8G6-F1
#
_entry.id   AF-A0A2U1N8G6-F1
#
_cell.length_a   1.000
_cell.length_b   1.000
_cell.length_c   1.000
_cell.angle_alpha   90.00
_cell.angle_beta   90.00
_cell.angle_gamma   90.00
#
_symmetry.space_group_name_H-M   'P 1'
#
loop_
_entity.id
_entity.type
_entity.pdbx_description
1 polymer ?
#
loop_
_entity_poly.entity_id
_entity_poly.type
_entity_poly.pdbx_seq_one_letter_code
_entity_poly.pdbx_strand_id
1 'polypeptide(L)'
;MKHKLSHGAKIIQYGGQGKIFRRNFSIKEGEKLLHTSQCNLYTTAGAIAGLLFVSTERVAFCSDRSIKTYSTTGEQLKFQYKVSIPLAKIKGVLESKNMKRPSNNYVELVTVDDFSFWFMGLMSIKKTLRYLHQAAGTAYLST
;
A
#
# COMPACT_ATOMS: atom_id res chain seq x y z
N MET A 1 -31.78 -23.91 5.21
CA MET A 1 -31.77 -22.43 5.33
C MET A 1 -30.55 -21.90 4.59
N LYS A 2 -30.73 -21.06 3.56
CA LYS A 2 -29.67 -20.56 2.69
C LYS A 2 -29.20 -19.19 3.19
N HIS A 3 -28.03 -19.11 3.83
CA HIS A 3 -27.42 -17.82 4.17
C HIS A 3 -26.64 -17.29 2.96
N LYS A 4 -27.25 -16.36 2.21
CA LYS A 4 -26.54 -15.48 1.26
C LYS A 4 -25.88 -14.36 2.05
N LEU A 5 -24.56 -14.44 2.24
CA LEU A 5 -23.75 -13.30 2.68
C LEU A 5 -23.53 -12.37 1.49
N SER A 6 -24.43 -11.42 1.29
CA SER A 6 -24.22 -10.28 0.39
C SER A 6 -23.33 -9.25 1.10
N HIS A 7 -22.02 -9.49 1.12
CA HIS A 7 -21.03 -8.44 1.38
C HIS A 7 -20.80 -7.69 0.08
N GLY A 8 -21.69 -6.74 -0.21
CA GLY A 8 -21.51 -5.75 -1.26
C GLY A 8 -20.32 -4.84 -0.93
N ALA A 9 -19.09 -5.34 -1.11
CA ALA A 9 -17.93 -4.49 -1.26
C ALA A 9 -18.24 -3.58 -2.46
N LYS A 10 -18.54 -2.32 -2.17
CA LYS A 10 -18.88 -1.30 -3.16
C LYS A 10 -17.77 -1.30 -4.20
N ILE A 11 -18.05 -1.89 -5.37
CA ILE A 11 -17.10 -1.98 -6.48
C ILE A 11 -16.88 -0.54 -6.90
N ILE A 12 -15.73 0.04 -6.51
CA ILE A 12 -15.32 1.32 -7.06
C ILE A 12 -15.01 1.03 -8.52
N GLN A 13 -15.98 1.32 -9.39
CA GLN A 13 -15.73 1.49 -10.82
C GLN A 13 -14.50 2.38 -10.95
N TYR A 14 -13.50 1.89 -11.65
CA TYR A 14 -12.17 2.47 -11.82
C TYR A 14 -12.25 3.96 -12.21
N GLY A 15 -12.34 4.86 -11.23
CA GLY A 15 -12.09 6.29 -11.42
C GLY A 15 -10.64 6.52 -11.85
N GLY A 16 -10.18 7.78 -11.90
CA GLY A 16 -8.80 8.10 -12.33
C GLY A 16 -7.72 7.24 -11.65
N GLN A 17 -7.85 7.01 -10.34
CA GLN A 17 -6.91 6.20 -9.55
C GLN A 17 -6.86 4.72 -9.98
N GLY A 18 -7.99 4.17 -10.42
CA GLY A 18 -8.03 2.81 -10.94
C GLY A 18 -7.24 2.66 -12.24
N LYS A 19 -7.25 3.68 -13.11
CA LYS A 19 -6.42 3.70 -14.33
C LYS A 19 -4.94 3.78 -13.97
N ILE A 20 -4.58 4.57 -12.96
CA ILE A 20 -3.20 4.67 -12.46
C ILE A 20 -2.72 3.32 -11.93
N PHE A 21 -3.53 2.65 -11.10
CA PHE A 21 -3.21 1.32 -10.59
C PHE A 21 -2.97 0.32 -11.74
N ARG A 22 -3.89 0.28 -12.71
CA ARG A 22 -3.80 -0.62 -13.88
C ARG A 22 -2.54 -0.40 -14.70
N ARG A 23 -2.23 0.85 -15.01
CA ARG A 23 -1.05 1.24 -15.79
C ARG A 23 0.25 0.86 -15.07
N ASN A 24 0.26 0.89 -13.74
CA ASN A 24 1.50 0.69 -12.98
C ASN A 24 1.79 -0.77 -12.60
N PHE A 25 0.78 -1.60 -12.37
CA PHE A 25 0.97 -2.91 -11.74
C PHE A 25 0.51 -4.12 -12.55
N SER A 26 -0.10 -3.93 -13.73
CA SER A 26 -0.70 -4.99 -14.54
C SER A 26 -1.70 -5.83 -13.74
N ILE A 27 -2.99 -5.59 -13.96
CA ILE A 27 -4.06 -6.20 -13.16
C ILE A 27 -4.18 -7.68 -13.54
N LYS A 28 -4.11 -8.59 -12.54
CA LYS A 28 -4.43 -10.00 -12.74
C LYS A 28 -5.91 -10.15 -13.06
N GLU A 29 -6.28 -11.16 -13.84
CA GLU A 29 -7.70 -11.42 -14.12
C GLU A 29 -8.49 -11.55 -12.81
N GLY A 30 -9.56 -10.76 -12.66
CA GLY A 30 -10.39 -10.73 -11.45
C GLY A 30 -9.91 -9.80 -10.31
N GLU A 31 -8.70 -9.25 -10.36
CA GLU A 31 -8.18 -8.34 -9.32
C GLU A 31 -8.97 -7.01 -9.29
N LYS A 32 -9.41 -6.60 -8.09
CA LYS A 32 -10.21 -5.37 -7.89
C LYS A 32 -9.51 -4.42 -6.92
N LEU A 33 -9.44 -3.14 -7.29
CA LEU A 33 -8.96 -2.09 -6.40
C LEU A 33 -10.03 -1.77 -5.34
N LEU A 34 -9.66 -1.82 -4.06
CA LEU A 34 -10.54 -1.61 -2.91
C LEU A 34 -10.37 -0.21 -2.29
N HIS A 35 -9.13 0.27 -2.21
CA HIS A 35 -8.81 1.55 -1.59
C HIS A 35 -7.56 2.19 -2.20
N THR A 36 -7.49 3.51 -2.11
CA THR A 36 -6.31 4.30 -2.50
C THR A 36 -6.12 5.44 -1.50
N SER A 37 -4.87 5.72 -1.15
CA SER A 37 -4.49 6.81 -0.25
C SER A 37 -3.17 7.43 -0.69
N GLN A 38 -3.07 8.76 -0.63
CA GLN A 38 -1.77 9.43 -0.74
C GLN A 38 -0.97 9.18 0.54
N CYS A 39 0.33 8.96 0.38
CA CYS A 39 1.26 8.76 1.47
C CYS A 39 2.71 9.00 1.02
N ASN A 40 3.63 8.89 1.98
CA ASN A 40 5.05 8.75 1.72
C ASN A 40 5.51 7.34 2.11
N LEU A 41 6.27 6.69 1.24
CA LEU A 41 7.05 5.51 1.58
C LEU A 41 8.43 5.94 2.07
N TYR A 42 8.80 5.56 3.28
CA TYR A 42 10.12 5.85 3.84
C TYR A 42 11.12 4.76 3.43
N THR A 43 12.24 5.20 2.88
CA THR A 43 13.38 4.36 2.50
C THR A 43 14.63 4.88 3.19
N THR A 44 15.73 4.13 3.10
CA THR A 44 17.05 4.57 3.60
C THR A 44 17.57 5.80 2.86
N ALA A 45 17.14 6.02 1.61
CA ALA A 45 17.46 7.22 0.84
C ALA A 45 16.51 8.41 1.11
N GLY A 46 15.52 8.23 2.00
CA GLY A 46 14.54 9.25 2.36
C GLY A 46 13.10 8.88 1.97
N ALA A 47 12.19 9.84 2.16
CA ALA A 47 10.77 9.69 1.91
C ALA A 47 10.43 9.88 0.42
N ILE A 48 9.61 8.98 -0.12
CA ILE A 48 9.14 9.01 -1.49
C ILE A 48 7.62 9.24 -1.47
N ALA A 49 7.17 10.38 -1.99
CA ALA A 49 5.75 10.69 -2.11
C ALA A 49 5.09 9.83 -3.20
N GLY A 50 3.88 9.33 -2.92
CA GLY A 50 3.16 8.50 -3.86
C GLY A 50 1.77 8.07 -3.41
N LEU A 51 1.25 7.07 -4.12
CA LEU A 51 -0.05 6.48 -3.89
C LEU A 51 0.09 5.04 -3.39
N LEU A 52 -0.55 4.77 -2.26
CA LEU A 52 -0.81 3.43 -1.76
C LEU A 52 -2.14 2.92 -2.33
N PHE A 53 -2.13 1.68 -2.80
CA PHE A 53 -3.28 0.95 -3.32
C PHE A 53 -3.47 -0.32 -2.51
N VAL A 54 -4.71 -0.61 -2.15
CA VAL A 54 -5.10 -1.91 -1.59
C VAL A 54 -6.07 -2.55 -2.58
N SER A 55 -5.70 -3.70 -3.13
CA SER A 55 -6.55 -4.51 -4.00
C SER A 55 -6.98 -5.80 -3.30
N THR A 56 -7.80 -6.60 -3.97
CA THR A 56 -8.14 -7.96 -3.52
C THR A 56 -6.95 -8.92 -3.54
N GLU A 57 -5.84 -8.57 -4.18
CA GLU A 57 -4.68 -9.46 -4.39
C GLU A 57 -3.38 -8.94 -3.78
N ARG A 58 -3.26 -7.63 -3.54
CA ARG A 58 -2.01 -7.02 -3.05
C ARG A 58 -2.19 -5.67 -2.37
N VAL A 59 -1.19 -5.30 -1.58
CA VAL A 59 -0.91 -3.89 -1.24
C VAL A 59 0.21 -3.41 -2.19
N ALA A 60 0.00 -2.27 -2.83
CA ALA A 60 0.95 -1.73 -3.80
C ALA A 60 1.19 -0.24 -3.56
N PHE A 61 2.38 0.24 -3.89
CA PHE A 61 2.74 1.65 -3.81
C PHE A 61 3.47 2.08 -5.08
N CYS A 62 3.13 3.24 -5.65
CA CYS A 62 3.95 3.87 -6.69
C CYS A 62 4.22 5.33 -6.39
N SER A 63 5.43 5.80 -6.70
CA SER A 63 5.81 7.20 -6.57
C SER A 63 5.00 8.11 -7.49
N ASP A 64 4.73 9.34 -7.05
CA ASP A 64 4.05 10.35 -7.87
C ASP A 64 4.91 10.78 -9.07
N ARG A 65 6.22 10.86 -8.84
CA ARG A 65 7.21 11.31 -9.81
C ARG A 65 8.27 10.24 -10.01
N SER A 66 8.84 10.19 -11.21
CA SER A 66 9.97 9.32 -11.46
C SER A 66 11.19 9.78 -10.66
N ILE A 67 11.91 8.82 -10.10
CA ILE A 67 13.18 9.01 -9.45
C ILE A 67 14.27 9.04 -10.52
N LYS A 68 15.24 9.92 -10.35
CA LYS A 68 16.46 9.97 -11.15
C LYS A 68 17.61 9.41 -10.34
N THR A 69 18.41 8.54 -10.95
CA THR A 69 19.65 8.04 -10.39
C THR A 69 20.66 7.84 -11.51
N TYR A 70 21.88 7.45 -11.19
CA TYR A 70 22.93 7.16 -12.14
C TYR A 70 23.32 5.68 -12.04
N SER A 71 23.56 5.04 -13.19
CA SER A 71 24.14 3.70 -13.24
C SER A 71 25.61 3.74 -12.78
N THR A 72 26.20 2.57 -12.59
CA THR A 72 27.64 2.44 -12.31
C THR A 72 28.52 2.94 -13.45
N THR A 73 27.98 3.05 -14.67
CA THR A 73 28.64 3.60 -15.86
C THR A 73 28.38 5.10 -16.06
N GLY A 74 27.65 5.76 -15.16
CA GLY A 74 27.34 7.19 -15.23
C GLY A 74 26.12 7.55 -16.09
N GLU A 75 25.39 6.57 -16.60
CA GLU A 75 24.16 6.80 -17.37
C GLU A 75 23.03 7.25 -16.43
N GLN A 76 22.30 8.30 -16.81
CA GLN A 76 21.16 8.77 -16.03
C GLN A 76 19.94 7.85 -16.23
N LEU A 77 19.56 7.14 -15.17
CA LEU A 77 18.37 6.30 -15.14
C LEU A 77 17.19 7.08 -14.57
N LYS A 78 16.01 6.92 -15.18
CA LYS A 78 14.76 7.51 -14.70
C LYS A 78 13.66 6.46 -14.66
N PHE A 79 13.13 6.17 -13.47
CA PHE A 79 12.11 5.16 -13.28
C PHE A 79 11.09 5.56 -12.22
N GLN A 80 9.91 4.96 -12.27
CA GLN A 80 8.91 5.08 -11.20
C GLN A 80 9.24 4.06 -10.11
N TYR A 81 9.36 4.50 -8.86
CA TYR A 81 9.54 3.60 -7.74
C TYR A 81 8.22 2.87 -7.46
N LYS A 82 8.28 1.54 -7.37
CA LYS A 82 7.10 0.70 -7.22
C LYS A 82 7.35 -0.40 -6.19
N VAL A 83 6.33 -0.68 -5.40
CA VAL A 83 6.26 -1.79 -4.46
C VAL A 83 4.95 -2.53 -4.74
N SER A 84 4.98 -3.86 -4.74
CA SER A 84 3.80 -4.71 -4.96
C SER A 84 3.92 -5.95 -4.08
N ILE A 85 3.16 -6.00 -3.01
CA ILE A 85 3.22 -7.02 -1.97
C ILE A 85 1.95 -7.86 -2.03
N PRO A 86 2.01 -9.13 -2.49
CA PRO A 86 0.86 -10.03 -2.48
C PRO A 86 0.27 -10.16 -1.08
N LEU A 87 -1.05 -10.25 -0.93
CA LEU A 87 -1.69 -10.35 0.39
C LEU A 87 -1.17 -11.54 1.19
N ALA A 88 -0.96 -12.69 0.53
CA ALA A 88 -0.40 -13.90 1.14
C ALA A 88 1.04 -13.75 1.67
N LYS A 89 1.72 -12.64 1.36
CA LYS A 89 3.05 -12.31 1.85
C LYS A 89 3.04 -11.24 2.94
N ILE A 90 1.88 -10.71 3.31
CA ILE A 90 1.75 -9.74 4.39
C ILE A 90 1.62 -10.53 5.70
N LYS A 91 2.54 -10.26 6.63
CA LYS A 91 2.52 -10.81 7.99
C LYS A 91 1.60 -10.00 8.89
N GLY A 92 1.65 -8.68 8.80
CA GLY A 92 0.84 -7.81 9.65
C GLY A 92 1.01 -6.33 9.32
N VAL A 93 0.18 -5.52 9.99
CA VAL A 93 0.20 -4.06 9.90
C VAL A 93 0.22 -3.51 11.31
N LEU A 94 1.22 -2.69 11.63
CA LEU A 94 1.42 -2.10 12.94
C LEU A 94 1.30 -0.58 12.85
N GLU A 95 0.51 -0.01 13.74
CA GLU A 95 0.42 1.43 13.93
C GLU A 95 1.43 1.87 14.99
N SER A 96 2.38 2.73 14.61
CA SER A 96 3.22 3.42 15.59
C SER A 96 2.68 4.83 15.79
N LYS A 97 2.18 5.08 17.00
CA LYS A 97 1.83 6.43 17.45
C LYS A 97 3.09 7.06 18.02
N ASN A 98 3.62 8.06 17.32
CA ASN A 98 4.65 8.90 17.93
C ASN A 98 4.00 9.78 19.01
N MET A 99 4.14 9.39 20.27
CA MET A 99 3.55 10.10 21.42
C MET A 99 3.98 11.57 21.53
N LYS A 100 5.15 11.93 20.98
CA LYS A 100 5.68 13.30 21.00
C LYS A 100 5.23 14.13 19.79
N ARG A 101 4.87 13.48 18.68
CA ARG A 101 4.41 14.12 17.44
C ARG A 101 3.24 13.32 16.84
N PRO A 102 1.99 13.59 17.26
CA PRO A 102 0.81 12.84 16.80
C PRO A 102 0.56 12.90 15.28
N SER A 103 1.16 13.88 14.57
CA SER A 103 1.14 13.98 13.11
C SER A 103 2.09 12.99 12.42
N ASN A 104 3.03 12.40 13.15
CA ASN A 104 3.97 11.37 12.68
C ASN A 104 3.43 9.96 12.99
N ASN A 105 2.18 9.67 12.65
CA ASN A 105 1.70 8.29 12.71
C ASN A 105 2.36 7.50 11.57
N TYR A 106 3.15 6.50 11.94
CA TYR A 106 3.73 5.56 11.00
C TYR A 106 2.84 4.34 10.94
N VAL A 107 2.68 3.81 9.73
CA VAL A 107 2.08 2.51 9.51
C VAL A 107 3.17 1.62 8.94
N GLU A 108 3.53 0.60 9.70
CA GLU A 108 4.47 -0.43 9.29
C GLU A 108 3.68 -1.59 8.70
N LEU A 109 4.01 -1.98 7.47
CA LEU A 109 3.54 -3.21 6.87
C LEU A 109 4.70 -4.19 6.84
N VAL A 110 4.55 -5.29 7.57
CA VAL A 110 5.58 -6.33 7.71
C VAL A 110 5.22 -7.50 6.81
N THR A 111 6.18 -8.02 6.07
CA THR A 111 6.02 -9.23 5.24
C THR A 111 6.42 -10.49 6.00
N VAL A 112 6.03 -11.66 5.48
CA VAL A 112 6.31 -12.97 6.11
C VAL A 112 7.79 -13.33 6.21
N ASP A 113 8.63 -12.67 5.40
CA ASP A 113 10.10 -12.72 5.40
C ASP A 113 10.72 -11.54 6.18
N ASP A 114 9.93 -10.88 7.03
CA ASP A 114 10.33 -9.83 7.97
C ASP A 114 10.89 -8.53 7.33
N PHE A 115 10.54 -8.26 6.06
CA PHE A 115 10.75 -6.93 5.50
C PHE A 115 9.66 -5.96 5.96
N SER A 116 10.08 -4.75 6.36
CA SER A 116 9.18 -3.68 6.82
C SER A 116 9.07 -2.56 5.79
N PHE A 117 7.82 -2.22 5.43
CA PHE A 117 7.48 -1.06 4.60
C PHE A 117 6.82 0.01 5.46
N TRP A 118 7.47 1.17 5.54
CA TRP A 118 7.05 2.26 6.42
C TRP A 118 6.31 3.34 5.65
N PHE A 119 5.01 3.46 5.91
CA PHE A 119 4.15 4.47 5.30
C PHE A 119 3.80 5.59 6.29
N MET A 120 3.82 6.83 5.81
CA MET A 120 3.47 8.01 6.59
C MET A 120 2.57 8.97 5.82
N GLY A 121 1.92 9.89 6.54
CA GLY A 121 1.10 10.93 5.93
C GLY A 121 -0.11 10.36 5.18
N LEU A 122 -0.59 9.18 5.61
CA LEU A 122 -1.73 8.50 4.99
C LEU A 122 -2.98 9.37 5.08
N MET A 123 -3.50 9.80 3.94
CA MET A 123 -4.79 10.46 3.88
C MET A 123 -5.90 9.51 4.35
N SER A 124 -6.82 10.03 5.16
CA SER A 124 -7.90 9.23 5.78
C SER A 124 -7.37 8.00 6.55
N ILE A 125 -6.33 8.18 7.38
CA ILE A 125 -5.61 7.11 8.09
C ILE A 125 -6.51 5.99 8.65
N LYS A 126 -7.58 6.33 9.39
CA LYS A 126 -8.53 5.34 9.93
C LYS A 126 -9.15 4.45 8.86
N LYS A 127 -9.53 5.02 7.71
CA LYS A 127 -10.09 4.26 6.58
C LYS A 127 -9.01 3.39 5.94
N THR A 128 -7.82 3.94 5.72
CA THR A 128 -6.71 3.21 5.10
C THR A 128 -6.27 2.01 5.93
N LEU A 129 -6.15 2.18 7.24
CA LEU A 129 -5.83 1.10 8.18
C LEU A 129 -6.85 -0.03 8.15
N ARG A 130 -8.15 0.28 8.11
CA ARG A 130 -9.19 -0.77 7.99
C ARG A 130 -8.97 -1.65 6.76
N TYR A 131 -8.63 -1.06 5.61
CA TYR A 131 -8.32 -1.84 4.40
C TYR A 131 -7.00 -2.60 4.53
N LEU A 132 -5.97 -2.03 5.15
CA LEU A 132 -4.69 -2.68 5.36
C LEU A 132 -4.80 -3.89 6.32
N HIS A 133 -5.52 -3.76 7.43
CA HIS A 133 -5.78 -4.87 8.34
C HIS A 133 -6.64 -5.95 7.67
N GLN A 134 -7.65 -5.58 6.89
CA GLN A 134 -8.42 -6.55 6.11
C GLN A 134 -7.53 -7.29 5.09
N ALA A 135 -6.58 -6.58 4.49
CA ALA A 135 -5.63 -7.12 3.52
C ALA A 135 -4.58 -8.06 4.14
N ALA A 136 -4.12 -7.79 5.36
CA ALA A 136 -3.21 -8.66 6.11
C ALA A 136 -3.89 -9.97 6.59
N GLY A 137 -5.22 -10.05 6.52
CA GLY A 137 -5.99 -11.07 7.21
C GLY A 137 -5.98 -10.85 8.73
N THR A 138 -6.95 -11.42 9.43
CA THR A 138 -7.07 -11.38 10.90
C THR A 138 -5.95 -12.17 11.59
N ALA A 139 -4.70 -11.78 11.40
CA ALA A 139 -3.57 -12.23 12.17
C ALA A 139 -2.90 -10.98 12.75
N TYR A 140 -2.55 -11.03 14.04
CA TYR A 140 -2.01 -9.95 14.87
C TYR A 140 -3.03 -9.02 15.53
N LEU A 141 -4.01 -9.61 16.21
CA LEU A 141 -4.43 -9.12 17.54
C LEU A 141 -4.12 -10.21 18.56
N SER A 142 -2.85 -10.35 18.96
CA SER A 142 -2.47 -11.09 20.17
C SER A 142 -0.97 -11.02 20.37
N THR A 143 -0.53 -10.06 21.20
CA THR A 143 0.12 -10.30 22.50
C THR A 143 0.37 -8.96 23.18
#